data_AF-A0A7Y4YE89-F1
#
_entry.id   AF-A0A7Y4YE89-F1
#
_cell.length_a   1.000
_cell.length_b   1.000
_cell.length_c   1.000
_cell.angle_alpha   90.00
_cell.angle_beta   90.00
_cell.angle_gamma   90.00
#
_symmetry.space_group_name_H-M   'P 1'
#
loop_
_entity.id
_entity.type
_entity.pdbx_description
1 polymer ?
#
loop_
_entity_poly.entity_id
_entity_poly.type
_entity_poly.pdbx_seq_one_letter_code
_entity_poly.pdbx_strand_id
1 'polypeptide(L)'
;MKKLLIISIMVLCADNLSAQTLAEWVRQKATQKKYLLQQIAALQVYSGYLSKGYSIAKDGLNTIKSIKNGDLLQHTNYFTSLVTVNPQIKRYKKVADIIAMQINIAKQSGNAIKSFKNNHHFTPTEINYLQGVFNTLLSACAKNLDELLNLITNGNLQMKDDERIKAIDKIYIDMQDKQQFARAFSNNAAGLSIHRSNEENDIIISKKLNGLK
;
A
#
# COMPACT_ATOMS: atom_id res chain seq x y z
N MET A 1 -25.93 -104.72 -50.91
CA MET A 1 -25.03 -103.83 -51.68
C MET A 1 -25.05 -102.36 -51.22
N LYS A 2 -26.20 -101.76 -50.87
CA LYS A 2 -26.25 -100.35 -50.39
C LYS A 2 -25.56 -100.08 -49.04
N LYS A 3 -25.53 -101.04 -48.10
CA LYS A 3 -24.86 -100.89 -46.78
C LYS A 3 -23.33 -100.91 -46.86
N LEU A 4 -22.75 -101.63 -47.82
CA LEU A 4 -21.30 -101.65 -48.06
C LEU A 4 -20.79 -100.33 -48.66
N LEU A 5 -21.63 -99.67 -49.46
CA LEU A 5 -21.31 -98.39 -50.09
C LEU A 5 -21.33 -97.22 -49.09
N ILE A 6 -22.21 -97.28 -48.08
CA ILE A 6 -22.26 -96.30 -46.98
C ILE A 6 -21.05 -96.43 -46.06
N ILE A 7 -20.60 -97.66 -45.77
CA ILE A 7 -19.40 -97.90 -44.96
C ILE A 7 -18.14 -97.43 -45.70
N SER A 8 -18.07 -97.64 -47.02
CA SER A 8 -16.98 -97.13 -47.87
C SER A 8 -16.93 -95.60 -47.91
N ILE A 9 -18.07 -94.91 -47.97
CA ILE A 9 -18.15 -93.45 -47.90
C ILE A 9 -17.78 -92.91 -46.51
N MET A 10 -18.10 -93.63 -45.45
CA MET A 10 -17.77 -93.21 -44.08
C MET A 10 -16.27 -93.34 -43.76
N VAL A 11 -15.59 -94.32 -44.38
CA VAL A 11 -14.13 -94.50 -44.26
C VAL A 11 -13.36 -93.47 -45.11
N LEU A 12 -13.88 -93.09 -46.29
CA LEU A 12 -13.25 -92.06 -47.14
C LEU A 12 -13.36 -90.62 -46.59
N CYS A 13 -14.21 -90.38 -45.58
CA CYS A 13 -14.32 -89.10 -44.89
C CYS A 13 -13.43 -88.99 -43.63
N ALA A 14 -12.69 -90.04 -43.25
CA ALA A 14 -11.91 -90.06 -42.02
C ALA A 14 -10.51 -89.41 -42.17
N ASP A 15 -10.02 -89.20 -43.38
CA ASP A 15 -8.61 -88.79 -43.63
C ASP A 15 -8.32 -87.29 -43.47
N ASN A 16 -9.26 -86.48 -42.95
CA ASN A 16 -9.02 -85.05 -42.69
C ASN A 16 -9.45 -84.58 -41.30
N LEU A 17 -9.67 -85.49 -40.34
CA LEU A 17 -9.76 -85.07 -38.94
C LEU A 17 -8.35 -84.93 -38.38
N SER A 18 -7.76 -83.73 -38.55
CA SER A 18 -6.60 -83.31 -37.77
C SER A 18 -6.99 -83.25 -36.29
N ALA A 19 -6.88 -84.39 -35.61
CA ALA A 19 -6.95 -84.46 -34.16
C ALA A 19 -5.85 -83.54 -33.61
N GLN A 20 -6.24 -82.59 -32.76
CA GLN A 20 -5.32 -81.64 -32.15
C GLN A 20 -4.17 -82.40 -31.47
N THR A 21 -2.96 -82.15 -31.94
CA THR A 21 -1.77 -82.84 -31.43
C THR A 21 -1.29 -82.21 -30.11
N LEU A 22 -0.63 -82.98 -29.23
CA LEU A 22 0.00 -82.42 -28.01
C LEU A 22 1.00 -81.30 -28.33
N ALA A 23 1.67 -81.38 -29.49
CA ALA A 23 2.57 -80.35 -29.98
C ALA A 23 1.83 -79.02 -30.27
N GLU A 24 0.63 -79.07 -30.87
CA GLU A 24 -0.20 -77.89 -31.08
C GLU A 24 -0.71 -77.29 -29.77
N TRP A 25 -1.08 -78.12 -28.78
CA TRP A 25 -1.49 -77.65 -27.44
C TRP A 25 -0.33 -76.97 -26.69
N VAL A 26 0.88 -77.54 -26.74
CA VAL A 26 2.09 -76.93 -26.18
C VAL A 26 2.42 -75.61 -26.90
N ARG A 27 2.28 -75.57 -28.23
CA ARG A 27 2.51 -74.34 -29.03
C ARG A 27 1.46 -73.27 -28.73
N GLN A 28 0.21 -73.65 -28.49
CA GLN A 28 -0.88 -72.74 -28.07
C GLN A 28 -0.58 -72.11 -26.71
N LYS A 29 -0.16 -72.90 -25.72
CA LYS A 29 0.24 -72.39 -24.39
C LYS A 29 1.46 -71.48 -24.46
N ALA A 30 2.46 -71.82 -25.26
CA ALA A 30 3.63 -70.96 -25.48
C ALA A 30 3.22 -69.63 -26.15
N THR A 31 2.30 -69.68 -27.11
CA THR A 31 1.76 -68.50 -27.81
C THR A 31 0.94 -67.62 -26.87
N GLN A 32 0.08 -68.22 -26.03
CA GLN A 32 -0.67 -67.50 -24.99
C GLN A 32 0.26 -66.83 -23.98
N LYS A 33 1.31 -67.53 -23.53
CA LYS A 33 2.32 -66.96 -22.62
C LYS A 33 3.03 -65.76 -23.26
N LYS A 34 3.36 -65.82 -24.55
CA LYS A 34 3.92 -64.69 -25.31
C LYS A 34 2.96 -63.49 -25.35
N TYR A 35 1.68 -63.71 -25.66
CA TYR A 35 0.68 -62.64 -25.67
C TYR A 35 0.47 -62.01 -24.29
N LEU A 36 0.41 -62.80 -23.23
CA LEU A 36 0.31 -62.29 -21.85
C LEU A 36 1.53 -61.46 -21.46
N LEU A 37 2.75 -61.88 -21.82
CA LEU A 37 3.96 -61.08 -21.62
C LEU A 37 3.90 -59.74 -22.36
N GLN A 38 3.43 -59.74 -23.61
CA GLN A 38 3.22 -58.52 -24.38
C GLN A 38 2.17 -57.60 -23.73
N GLN A 39 1.08 -58.16 -23.20
CA GLN A 39 0.07 -57.38 -22.46
C GLN A 39 0.62 -56.78 -21.17
N ILE A 40 1.41 -57.53 -20.40
CA ILE A 40 2.07 -57.03 -19.18
C ILE A 40 3.02 -55.88 -19.52
N ALA A 41 3.81 -56.03 -20.60
CA ALA A 41 4.70 -54.97 -21.07
C ALA A 41 3.92 -53.72 -21.50
N ALA A 42 2.81 -53.87 -22.23
CA ALA A 42 1.94 -52.76 -22.61
C ALA A 42 1.31 -52.07 -21.38
N LEU A 43 0.85 -52.83 -20.39
CA LEU A 43 0.31 -52.31 -19.14
C LEU A 43 1.37 -51.57 -18.31
N GLN A 44 2.62 -52.03 -18.28
CA GLN A 44 3.72 -51.31 -17.65
C GLN A 44 3.96 -49.94 -18.32
N VAL A 45 3.92 -49.88 -19.66
CA VAL A 45 4.03 -48.62 -20.41
C VAL A 45 2.85 -47.69 -20.09
N TYR A 46 1.61 -48.21 -20.08
CA TYR A 46 0.43 -47.42 -19.72
C TYR A 46 0.49 -46.89 -18.28
N SER A 47 0.96 -47.70 -17.33
CA SER A 47 1.17 -47.27 -15.94
C SER A 47 2.16 -46.10 -15.86
N GLY A 48 3.24 -46.15 -16.65
CA GLY A 48 4.19 -45.04 -16.79
C GLY A 48 3.55 -43.75 -17.33
N TYR A 49 2.73 -43.86 -18.39
CA TYR A 49 2.00 -42.70 -18.92
C TYR A 49 0.98 -42.14 -17.93
N LEU A 50 0.28 -43.01 -17.19
CA LEU A 50 -0.73 -42.61 -16.20
C LEU A 50 -0.08 -41.91 -15.01
N SER A 51 1.06 -42.42 -14.54
CA SER A 51 1.90 -41.77 -13.52
C SER A 51 2.39 -40.40 -13.98
N LYS A 52 2.87 -40.28 -15.22
CA LYS A 52 3.31 -39.01 -15.82
C LYS A 52 2.15 -38.02 -15.96
N GLY A 53 0.99 -38.48 -16.43
CA GLY A 53 -0.22 -37.66 -16.54
C GLY A 53 -0.69 -37.13 -15.18
N TYR A 54 -0.65 -37.98 -14.15
CA TYR A 54 -0.96 -37.57 -12.78
C TYR A 54 0.04 -36.55 -12.23
N SER A 55 1.35 -36.74 -12.49
CA SER A 55 2.38 -35.76 -12.12
C SER A 55 2.13 -34.41 -12.78
N ILE A 56 1.88 -34.38 -14.09
CA ILE A 56 1.60 -33.14 -14.84
C ILE A 56 0.37 -32.42 -14.25
N ALA A 57 -0.72 -33.15 -13.99
CA ALA A 57 -1.92 -32.56 -13.40
C ALA A 57 -1.64 -31.98 -11.99
N LYS A 58 -0.91 -32.72 -11.16
CA LYS A 58 -0.50 -32.28 -9.81
C LYS A 58 0.39 -31.04 -9.87
N ASP A 59 1.38 -31.02 -10.74
CA ASP A 59 2.32 -29.90 -10.91
C ASP A 59 1.61 -28.67 -11.46
N GLY A 60 0.69 -28.86 -12.42
CA GLY A 60 -0.17 -27.81 -12.95
C GLY A 60 -1.07 -27.19 -11.87
N LEU A 61 -1.73 -28.01 -11.06
CA LEU A 61 -2.56 -27.54 -9.94
C LEU A 61 -1.73 -26.79 -8.88
N ASN A 62 -0.53 -27.29 -8.54
CA ASN A 62 0.39 -26.60 -7.64
C ASN A 62 0.85 -25.24 -8.20
N THR A 63 1.11 -25.18 -9.51
CA THR A 63 1.49 -23.95 -10.20
C THR A 63 0.35 -22.93 -10.15
N ILE A 64 -0.88 -23.32 -10.52
CA ILE A 64 -2.07 -22.46 -10.44
C ILE A 64 -2.30 -21.96 -9.00
N LYS A 65 -2.17 -22.84 -8.00
CA LYS A 65 -2.29 -22.48 -6.59
C LYS A 65 -1.23 -21.43 -6.20
N SER A 66 0.01 -21.59 -6.66
CA SER A 66 1.10 -20.67 -6.35
C SER A 66 0.88 -19.30 -7.00
N ILE A 67 0.45 -19.26 -8.28
CA ILE A 67 0.10 -18.03 -8.99
C ILE A 67 -1.06 -17.32 -8.28
N LYS A 68 -2.14 -18.04 -7.98
CA LYS A 68 -3.30 -17.49 -7.26
C LYS A 68 -2.91 -16.89 -5.92
N ASN A 69 -2.07 -17.58 -5.15
CA ASN A 69 -1.61 -17.08 -3.85
C ASN A 69 -0.71 -15.85 -3.99
N GLY A 70 0.16 -15.83 -5.01
CA GLY A 70 1.01 -14.68 -5.32
C GLY A 70 0.20 -13.43 -5.70
N ASP A 71 -0.82 -13.61 -6.54
CA ASP A 71 -1.76 -12.55 -6.94
C ASP A 71 -2.53 -11.97 -5.74
N LEU A 72 -3.11 -12.84 -4.89
CA LEU A 72 -3.78 -12.43 -3.66
C LEU A 72 -2.85 -11.69 -2.69
N LEU A 73 -1.60 -12.15 -2.56
CA LEU A 73 -0.58 -11.48 -1.75
C LEU A 73 -0.25 -10.09 -2.31
N GLN A 74 -0.15 -9.94 -3.64
CA GLN A 74 0.11 -8.65 -4.26
C GLN A 74 -1.03 -7.67 -3.99
N HIS A 75 -2.28 -8.11 -4.13
CA HIS A 75 -3.44 -7.29 -3.79
C HIS A 75 -3.48 -6.91 -2.30
N THR A 76 -3.24 -7.89 -1.42
CA THR A 76 -3.21 -7.66 0.03
C THR A 76 -2.12 -6.66 0.40
N ASN A 77 -0.92 -6.80 -0.18
CA ASN A 77 0.19 -5.88 0.02
C ASN A 77 -0.16 -4.47 -0.49
N TYR A 78 -0.79 -4.35 -1.67
CA TYR A 78 -1.23 -3.07 -2.20
C TYR A 78 -2.22 -2.38 -1.25
N PHE A 79 -3.30 -3.05 -0.85
CA PHE A 79 -4.28 -2.45 0.07
C PHE A 79 -3.70 -2.15 1.45
N THR A 80 -2.80 -3.01 1.96
CA THR A 80 -2.07 -2.77 3.21
C THR A 80 -1.18 -1.53 3.12
N SER A 81 -0.54 -1.30 1.96
CA SER A 81 0.31 -0.12 1.73
C SER A 81 -0.47 1.19 1.71
N LEU A 82 -1.74 1.18 1.29
CA LEU A 82 -2.58 2.38 1.32
C LEU A 82 -2.91 2.82 2.77
N VAL A 83 -3.01 1.86 3.68
CA VAL A 83 -3.33 2.08 5.11
C VAL A 83 -2.08 2.34 5.95
N THR A 84 -0.97 1.71 5.59
CA THR A 84 0.29 1.74 6.33
C THR A 84 1.17 2.88 5.84
N VAL A 85 1.51 3.84 6.70
CA VAL A 85 2.36 4.97 6.31
C VAL A 85 3.79 4.52 6.10
N ASN A 86 4.34 4.85 4.94
CA ASN A 86 5.74 4.63 4.61
C ASN A 86 6.68 5.36 5.60
N PRO A 87 7.63 4.66 6.25
CA PRO A 87 8.57 5.28 7.20
C PRO A 87 9.39 6.43 6.61
N GLN A 88 9.63 6.44 5.30
CA GLN A 88 10.34 7.54 4.63
C GLN A 88 9.52 8.83 4.62
N ILE A 89 8.19 8.73 4.58
CA ILE A 89 7.30 9.89 4.67
C ILE A 89 7.35 10.51 6.07
N LYS A 90 7.49 9.70 7.13
CA LYS A 90 7.72 10.21 8.49
C LYS A 90 9.05 10.97 8.62
N ARG A 91 10.05 10.58 7.80
CA ARG A 91 11.37 11.22 7.72
C ARG A 91 11.44 12.33 6.67
N TYR A 92 10.32 12.63 6.02
CA TYR A 92 10.28 13.68 5.02
C TYR A 92 10.56 15.02 5.68
N LYS A 93 11.58 15.72 5.20
CA LYS A 93 12.11 16.95 5.80
C LYS A 93 11.02 17.98 6.13
N LYS A 94 10.02 18.13 5.25
CA LYS A 94 8.93 19.08 5.42
C LYS A 94 8.07 18.81 6.67
N VAL A 95 7.97 17.56 7.13
CA VAL A 95 7.26 17.22 8.39
C VAL A 95 7.94 17.92 9.57
N ALA A 96 9.26 17.81 9.68
CA ALA A 96 10.03 18.47 10.72
C ALA A 96 9.98 20.00 10.57
N ASP A 97 10.06 20.51 9.34
CA ASP A 97 9.99 21.95 9.08
C ASP A 97 8.61 22.54 9.46
N ILE A 98 7.49 21.83 9.22
CA ILE A 98 6.14 22.26 9.65
C ILE A 98 6.08 22.39 11.18
N ILE A 99 6.59 21.39 11.90
CA ILE A 99 6.63 21.41 13.37
C ILE A 99 7.51 22.57 13.86
N ALA A 100 8.66 22.79 13.24
CA ALA A 100 9.53 23.92 13.56
C ALA A 100 8.84 25.28 13.29
N MET A 101 8.09 25.40 12.20
CA MET A 101 7.30 26.60 11.90
C MET A 101 6.23 26.86 12.96
N GLN A 102 5.49 25.84 13.41
CA GLN A 102 4.54 25.98 14.52
C GLN A 102 5.20 26.60 15.75
N ILE A 103 6.33 26.02 16.18
CA ILE A 103 7.05 26.47 17.38
C ILE A 103 7.49 27.92 17.22
N ASN A 104 8.02 28.27 16.05
CA ASN A 104 8.45 29.63 15.74
C ASN A 104 7.30 30.63 15.76
N ILE A 105 6.14 30.28 15.18
CA ILE A 105 4.95 31.13 15.20
C ILE A 105 4.46 31.34 16.64
N ALA A 106 4.37 30.27 17.44
CA ALA A 106 3.96 30.36 18.85
C ALA A 106 4.89 31.27 19.67
N LYS A 107 6.21 31.08 19.53
CA LYS A 107 7.21 31.92 20.20
C LYS A 107 7.11 33.37 19.77
N GLN A 108 6.99 33.63 18.47
CA GLN A 108 6.88 34.99 17.93
C GLN A 108 5.62 35.70 18.44
N SER A 109 4.47 35.04 18.38
CA SER A 109 3.20 35.57 18.89
C SER A 109 3.28 35.92 20.38
N GLY A 110 3.84 35.03 21.19
CA GLY A 110 4.03 35.27 22.63
C GLY A 110 4.96 36.45 22.91
N ASN A 111 6.08 36.53 22.20
CA ASN A 111 7.04 37.64 22.33
C ASN A 111 6.43 38.98 21.92
N ALA A 112 5.69 39.03 20.81
CA ALA A 112 5.04 40.23 20.33
C ALA A 112 4.04 40.77 21.36
N ILE A 113 3.15 39.91 21.87
CA ILE A 113 2.18 40.30 22.91
C ILE A 113 2.86 40.78 24.19
N LYS A 114 3.93 40.10 24.64
CA LYS A 114 4.69 40.54 25.81
C LYS A 114 5.30 41.93 25.58
N SER A 115 5.89 42.17 24.41
CA SER A 115 6.47 43.47 24.06
C SER A 115 5.42 44.59 24.06
N PHE A 116 4.26 44.35 23.44
CA PHE A 116 3.19 45.35 23.35
C PHE A 116 2.53 45.65 24.70
N LYS A 117 2.49 44.69 25.63
CA LYS A 117 2.02 44.94 27.00
C LYS A 117 2.99 45.83 27.79
N ASN A 118 4.29 45.68 27.56
CA ASN A 118 5.33 46.35 28.34
C ASN A 118 5.61 47.79 27.88
N ASN A 119 5.33 48.12 26.61
CA ASN A 119 5.67 49.44 26.06
C ASN A 119 4.58 50.50 26.29
N HIS A 120 3.43 50.13 26.88
CA HIS A 120 2.32 51.03 27.24
C HIS A 120 1.77 51.92 26.10
N HIS A 121 2.19 51.74 24.86
CA HIS A 121 1.69 52.49 23.69
C HIS A 121 0.37 51.92 23.14
N PHE A 122 -0.14 50.84 23.74
CA PHE A 122 -1.40 50.21 23.38
C PHE A 122 -2.36 50.21 24.56
N THR A 123 -3.62 50.49 24.26
CA THR A 123 -4.71 50.35 25.22
C THR A 123 -4.99 48.87 25.51
N PRO A 124 -5.61 48.54 26.66
CA PRO A 124 -6.00 47.16 26.97
C PRO A 124 -6.89 46.52 25.88
N THR A 125 -7.78 47.31 25.27
CA THR A 125 -8.66 46.84 24.18
C THR A 125 -7.86 46.47 22.93
N GLU A 126 -6.86 47.26 22.57
CA GLU A 126 -5.98 46.97 21.42
C GLU A 126 -5.12 45.73 21.68
N ILE A 127 -4.59 45.57 22.90
CA ILE A 127 -3.86 44.36 23.30
C ILE A 127 -4.75 43.13 23.17
N ASN A 128 -6.00 43.20 23.64
CA ASN A 128 -6.96 42.11 23.50
C ASN A 128 -7.24 41.76 22.03
N TYR A 129 -7.35 42.78 21.17
CA TYR A 129 -7.50 42.57 19.72
C TYR A 129 -6.27 41.85 19.13
N LEU A 130 -5.06 42.33 19.41
CA LEU A 130 -3.81 41.70 18.94
C LEU A 130 -3.71 40.24 19.40
N GLN A 131 -4.07 39.97 20.67
CA GLN A 131 -4.12 38.61 21.21
C GLN A 131 -5.14 37.74 20.48
N GLY A 132 -6.32 38.29 20.16
CA GLY A 132 -7.35 37.60 19.38
C GLY A 132 -6.82 37.14 18.02
N VAL A 133 -6.17 38.03 17.28
CA VAL A 133 -5.59 37.71 15.95
C VAL A 133 -4.54 36.59 16.06
N PHE A 134 -3.62 36.68 17.02
CA PHE A 134 -2.62 35.62 17.22
C PHE A 134 -3.24 34.30 17.68
N ASN A 135 -4.28 34.32 18.52
CA ASN A 135 -4.97 33.11 18.94
C ASN A 135 -5.67 32.42 17.76
N THR A 136 -6.32 33.19 16.88
CA THR A 136 -6.91 32.66 15.64
C THR A 136 -5.84 32.05 14.74
N LEU A 137 -4.70 32.72 14.58
CA LEU A 137 -3.56 32.19 13.81
C LEU A 137 -3.05 30.87 14.40
N LEU A 138 -2.82 30.81 15.72
CA LEU A 138 -2.32 29.62 16.39
C LEU A 138 -3.31 28.46 16.32
N SER A 139 -4.62 28.74 16.41
CA SER A 139 -5.66 27.74 16.20
C SER A 139 -5.65 27.19 14.77
N ALA A 140 -5.45 28.05 13.76
CA ALA A 140 -5.32 27.60 12.38
C ALA A 140 -4.05 26.74 12.17
N CYS A 141 -2.93 27.11 12.79
CA CYS A 141 -1.72 26.30 12.73
C CYS A 141 -1.88 24.95 13.46
N ALA A 142 -2.64 24.90 14.56
CA ALA A 142 -2.95 23.65 15.26
C ALA A 142 -3.76 22.68 14.38
N LYS A 143 -4.76 23.18 13.63
CA LYS A 143 -5.51 22.38 12.65
C LYS A 143 -4.60 21.76 11.59
N ASN A 144 -3.61 22.51 11.11
CA ASN A 144 -2.62 21.99 10.16
C ASN A 144 -1.77 20.88 10.77
N LEU A 145 -1.45 20.95 12.06
CA LEU A 145 -0.74 19.87 12.75
C LEU A 145 -1.61 18.64 12.95
N ASP A 146 -2.90 18.80 13.23
CA ASP A 146 -3.84 17.68 13.31
C ASP A 146 -3.97 16.97 11.95
N GLU A 147 -4.07 17.74 10.86
CA GLU A 147 -4.08 17.21 9.50
C GLU A 147 -2.76 16.48 9.18
N LEU A 148 -1.62 17.09 9.52
CA LEU A 148 -0.31 16.46 9.36
C LEU A 148 -0.23 15.14 10.14
N LEU A 149 -0.72 15.11 11.39
CA LEU A 149 -0.74 13.92 12.22
C LEU A 149 -1.56 12.80 11.56
N ASN A 150 -2.72 13.13 11.00
CA ASN A 150 -3.55 12.18 10.25
C ASN A 150 -2.82 11.63 9.01
N LEU A 151 -1.99 12.44 8.36
CA LEU A 151 -1.19 12.02 7.22
C LEU A 151 0.04 11.19 7.60
N ILE A 152 0.56 11.28 8.82
CA ILE A 152 1.74 10.49 9.23
C ILE A 152 1.41 9.30 10.14
N THR A 153 0.15 9.16 10.55
CA THR A 153 -0.34 8.07 11.41
C THR A 153 -0.95 6.93 10.59
N ASN A 154 -0.59 5.69 10.93
CA ASN A 154 -1.12 4.50 10.27
C ASN A 154 -2.61 4.34 10.55
N GLY A 155 -3.38 3.83 9.58
CA GLY A 155 -4.78 3.47 9.80
C GLY A 155 -5.78 4.61 9.67
N ASN A 156 -5.34 5.88 9.71
CA ASN A 156 -6.26 7.02 9.65
C ASN A 156 -6.79 7.28 8.24
N LEU A 157 -6.00 6.99 7.20
CA LEU A 157 -6.33 7.27 5.80
C LEU A 157 -5.84 6.15 4.90
N GLN A 158 -6.68 5.77 3.93
CA GLN A 158 -6.28 4.96 2.76
C GLN A 158 -5.86 5.92 1.64
N MET A 159 -4.56 6.06 1.42
CA MET A 159 -4.01 7.06 0.51
C MET A 159 -2.68 6.58 -0.07
N LYS A 160 -2.44 6.84 -1.36
CA LYS A 160 -1.14 6.52 -1.98
C LYS A 160 -0.03 7.41 -1.43
N ASP A 161 1.20 6.92 -1.47
CA ASP A 161 2.36 7.67 -0.96
C ASP A 161 2.56 9.01 -1.68
N ASP A 162 2.32 9.10 -2.99
CA ASP A 162 2.45 10.34 -3.77
C ASP A 162 1.35 11.36 -3.42
N GLU A 163 0.13 10.90 -3.23
CA GLU A 163 -0.99 11.72 -2.72
C GLU A 163 -0.69 12.25 -1.32
N ARG A 164 -0.12 11.41 -0.45
CA ARG A 164 0.27 11.77 0.91
C ARG A 164 1.37 12.83 0.92
N ILE A 165 2.38 12.69 0.06
CA ILE A 165 3.44 13.71 -0.10
C ILE A 165 2.85 15.03 -0.58
N LYS A 166 1.96 15.02 -1.57
CA LYS A 166 1.28 16.24 -2.06
C LYS A 166 0.44 16.91 -0.97
N ALA A 167 -0.25 16.13 -0.14
CA ALA A 167 -1.01 16.66 0.99
C ALA A 167 -0.08 17.34 2.03
N ILE A 168 1.04 16.71 2.38
CA ILE A 168 2.05 17.31 3.28
C ILE A 168 2.63 18.59 2.66
N ASP A 169 2.91 18.59 1.36
CA ASP A 169 3.41 19.77 0.64
C ASP A 169 2.43 20.94 0.70
N LYS A 170 1.13 20.67 0.60
CA LYS A 170 0.08 21.69 0.76
C LYS A 170 0.06 22.27 2.17
N ILE A 171 0.12 21.42 3.20
CA ILE A 171 0.21 21.87 4.60
C ILE A 171 1.46 22.71 4.83
N TYR A 172 2.58 22.31 4.22
CA TYR A 172 3.84 23.04 4.32
C TYR A 172 3.73 24.47 3.77
N ILE A 173 3.16 24.64 2.57
CA ILE A 173 2.93 25.97 1.96
C ILE A 173 2.01 26.80 2.87
N ASP A 174 0.90 26.21 3.30
CA ASP A 174 -0.09 26.91 4.14
C ASP A 174 0.46 27.30 5.53
N MET A 175 1.46 26.57 6.04
CA MET A 175 2.20 26.92 7.26
C MET A 175 3.22 28.04 7.01
N GLN A 176 3.87 28.08 5.84
CA GLN A 176 4.75 29.19 5.45
C GLN A 176 3.97 30.51 5.37
N ASP A 177 2.78 30.49 4.76
CA ASP A 177 1.92 31.68 4.65
C ASP A 177 1.55 32.22 6.03
N LYS A 178 1.21 31.33 6.97
CA LYS A 178 0.92 31.70 8.37
C LYS A 178 2.14 32.28 9.08
N GLN A 179 3.33 31.72 8.83
CA GLN A 179 4.57 32.26 9.38
C GLN A 179 4.85 33.66 8.83
N GLN A 180 4.65 33.88 7.53
CA GLN A 180 4.80 35.19 6.90
C GLN A 180 3.78 36.19 7.44
N PHE A 181 2.52 35.77 7.58
CA PHE A 181 1.47 36.58 8.21
C PHE A 181 1.84 36.99 9.63
N ALA A 182 2.32 36.05 10.47
CA ALA A 182 2.76 36.35 11.82
C ALA A 182 3.81 37.47 11.83
N ARG A 183 4.84 37.36 10.98
CA ARG A 183 5.91 38.36 10.82
C ARG A 183 5.38 39.70 10.37
N ALA A 184 4.58 39.74 9.31
CA ALA A 184 4.01 40.97 8.79
C ALA A 184 3.14 41.68 9.84
N PHE A 185 2.24 40.93 10.49
CA PHE A 185 1.36 41.47 11.51
C PHE A 185 2.12 41.99 12.74
N SER A 186 3.10 41.22 13.25
CA SER A 186 3.97 41.68 14.34
C SER A 186 4.73 42.96 13.97
N ASN A 187 5.28 43.05 12.76
CA ASN A 187 6.05 44.21 12.31
C ASN A 187 5.16 45.45 12.16
N ASN A 188 3.94 45.29 11.64
CA ASN A 188 2.98 46.40 11.52
C ASN A 188 2.59 46.94 12.90
N ALA A 189 2.30 46.06 13.86
CA ALA A 189 1.99 46.46 15.23
C ALA A 189 3.20 47.14 15.91
N ALA A 190 4.42 46.62 15.71
CA ALA A 190 5.63 47.27 16.21
C ALA A 190 5.83 48.66 15.60
N GLY A 191 5.60 48.83 14.28
CA GLY A 191 5.68 50.13 13.60
C GLY A 191 4.70 51.14 14.18
N LEU A 192 3.43 50.75 14.40
CA LEU A 192 2.44 51.61 15.05
C LEU A 192 2.87 52.03 16.46
N SER A 193 3.47 51.11 17.22
CA SER A 193 4.01 51.42 18.54
C SER A 193 5.13 52.46 18.50
N ILE A 194 6.02 52.34 17.52
CA ILE A 194 7.11 53.31 17.31
C ILE A 194 6.55 54.68 16.93
N HIS A 195 5.57 54.74 16.03
CA HIS A 195 4.90 55.99 15.66
C HIS A 195 4.29 56.69 16.87
N ARG A 196 3.55 55.96 17.71
CA ARG A 196 2.96 56.52 18.94
C ARG A 196 4.01 57.02 19.92
N SER A 197 5.13 56.30 20.07
CA SER A 197 6.24 56.75 20.91
C SER A 197 6.84 58.07 20.43
N ASN A 198 7.01 58.23 19.11
CA ASN A 198 7.51 59.46 18.53
C ASN A 198 6.52 60.62 18.72
N GLU A 199 5.22 60.39 18.51
CA GLU A 199 4.18 61.39 18.76
C GLU A 199 4.15 61.85 20.22
N GLU A 200 4.28 60.92 21.17
CA GLU A 200 4.36 61.25 22.59
C GLU A 200 5.59 62.12 22.90
N ASN A 201 6.75 61.77 22.34
CA ASN A 201 7.97 62.55 22.49
C ASN A 201 7.86 63.95 21.87
N ASP A 202 7.26 64.08 20.68
CA ASP A 202 7.06 65.36 20.00
C ASP A 202 6.11 66.26 20.80
N ILE A 203 5.05 65.69 21.39
CA ILE A 203 4.15 66.42 22.31
C ILE A 203 4.91 66.90 23.55
N ILE A 204 5.75 66.06 24.15
CA ILE A 204 6.56 66.42 25.32
C ILE A 204 7.55 67.56 24.97
N ILE A 205 8.22 67.48 23.82
CA ILE A 205 9.15 68.51 23.35
C ILE A 205 8.39 69.81 23.08
N SER A 206 7.27 69.75 22.37
CA SER A 206 6.44 70.93 22.06
C SER A 206 5.92 71.63 23.32
N LYS A 207 5.47 70.87 24.33
CA LYS A 207 5.07 71.42 25.63
C LYS A 207 6.21 72.18 26.32
N LYS A 208 7.42 71.59 26.34
CA LYS A 208 8.62 72.23 26.88
C LYS A 208 8.99 73.52 26.14
N LEU A 209 8.93 73.51 24.81
CA LEU A 209 9.25 74.68 23.99
C LEU A 209 8.24 75.82 24.18
N ASN A 210 6.96 75.50 24.36
CA ASN A 210 5.89 76.49 24.54
C ASN A 210 5.66 76.89 26.01
N GLY A 211 6.49 76.43 26.95
CA GLY A 211 6.35 76.73 28.38
C GLY A 211 5.08 76.17 29.02
N LEU A 212 4.39 75.25 28.36
CA LEU A 212 3.19 74.58 28.85
C LEU A 212 3.63 73.39 29.70
N LYS A 213 3.22 73.36 30.98
CA LYS A 213 3.40 72.19 31.85
C LYS A 213 2.40 71.10 31.50
#